data_AF-A0A7K8TDZ6-F1
#
_entry.id   AF-A0A7K8TDZ6-F1
#
_cell.length_a   1.000
_cell.length_b   1.000
_cell.length_c   1.000
_cell.angle_alpha   90.00
_cell.angle_beta   90.00
_cell.angle_gamma   90.00
#
_symmetry.space_group_name_H-M   'P 1'
#
loop_
_entity.id
_entity.type
_entity.pdbx_description
1 polymer ?
#
loop_
_entity_poly.entity_id
_entity_poly.type
_entity_poly.pdbx_seq_one_letter_code
_entity_poly.pdbx_strand_id
1 'polypeptide(L)'
;QIQDFLVSGSVDLDTALVLVNAVYFKGIWKMAFKEEHTQELPFNVTEEESRPVQMMCQNSTFKMAAVAAEQMKILELPYASGELSMLVLLPDDISGLEQLENKISFEKLTEWTSPNVMEKKRVKVYLPRMKMGEKYNLTSALMALGMTDLFSPSANLSGISSAKSLKISEAIHEAYMEVNEEGTEVDGSAGMMGDIKHSPEFEEFRADHPFLFFIKHNPTDIILFFGKYCSP
;
A
#
# COMPACT_ATOMS: atom_id res chain seq x y z
N GLN A 1 -0.88 1.45 -19.10
CA GLN A 1 -0.81 1.94 -17.70
C GLN A 1 0.59 2.47 -17.46
N ILE A 2 1.63 1.66 -17.68
CA ILE A 2 3.03 2.14 -17.72
C ILE A 2 3.43 2.40 -19.18
N GLN A 3 3.90 3.61 -19.48
CA GLN A 3 4.40 4.05 -20.79
C GLN A 3 5.65 4.91 -20.58
N ASP A 4 6.52 5.00 -21.58
CA ASP A 4 7.73 5.86 -21.54
C ASP A 4 8.66 5.57 -20.33
N PHE A 5 8.91 4.27 -20.11
CA PHE A 5 9.68 3.77 -18.98
C PHE A 5 11.14 4.28 -18.96
N LEU A 6 11.75 4.50 -20.12
CA LEU A 6 13.02 5.21 -20.24
C LEU A 6 12.74 6.58 -20.86
N VAL A 7 13.05 7.64 -20.13
CA VAL A 7 12.89 9.01 -20.65
C VAL A 7 13.98 9.30 -21.67
N SER A 8 13.68 10.14 -22.66
CA SER A 8 14.65 10.52 -23.68
C SER A 8 15.92 11.11 -23.03
N GLY A 9 17.08 10.53 -23.35
CA GLY A 9 18.36 10.92 -22.75
C GLY A 9 18.74 10.15 -21.47
N SER A 10 17.93 9.21 -20.99
CA SER A 10 18.32 8.31 -19.88
C SER A 10 19.30 7.20 -20.31
N VAL A 11 19.55 7.08 -21.61
CA VAL A 11 20.54 6.14 -22.17
C VAL A 11 21.43 6.90 -23.15
N ASP A 12 22.73 6.61 -23.07
CA ASP A 12 23.79 7.21 -23.87
C ASP A 12 24.80 6.15 -24.35
N LEU A 13 25.87 6.57 -25.01
CA LEU A 13 26.91 5.67 -25.52
C LEU A 13 27.72 4.97 -24.41
N ASP A 14 27.67 5.47 -23.18
CA ASP A 14 28.36 4.91 -22.01
C ASP A 14 27.46 3.97 -21.18
N THR A 15 26.19 3.84 -21.58
CA THR A 15 25.22 2.95 -20.94
C THR A 15 25.55 1.49 -21.25
N ALA A 16 25.89 0.71 -20.21
CA ALA A 16 26.29 -0.69 -20.37
C ALA A 16 25.10 -1.66 -20.21
N LEU A 17 24.34 -1.52 -19.13
CA LEU A 17 23.18 -2.37 -18.82
C LEU A 17 22.18 -1.59 -17.96
N VAL A 18 20.89 -1.65 -18.28
CA VAL A 18 19.82 -1.04 -17.47
C VAL A 18 18.92 -2.14 -16.92
N LEU A 19 18.68 -2.13 -15.61
CA LEU A 19 17.71 -2.98 -14.94
C LEU A 19 16.37 -2.27 -14.88
N VAL A 20 15.34 -2.89 -15.46
CA VAL A 20 13.98 -2.36 -15.53
C VAL A 20 13.03 -3.33 -14.83
N ASN A 21 12.28 -2.82 -13.85
CA ASN A 21 11.17 -3.55 -13.23
C ASN A 21 9.91 -2.69 -13.22
N ALA A 22 8.82 -3.21 -13.76
CA ALA A 22 7.54 -2.54 -13.84
C ALA A 22 6.45 -3.47 -13.32
N VAL A 23 5.61 -2.99 -12.40
CA VAL A 23 4.54 -3.79 -11.81
C VAL A 23 3.22 -3.01 -11.74
N TYR A 24 2.12 -3.68 -12.06
CA TYR A 24 0.77 -3.13 -11.97
C TYR A 24 -0.08 -4.05 -11.10
N PHE A 25 -0.80 -3.48 -10.13
CA PHE A 25 -1.75 -4.21 -9.31
C PHE A 25 -3.15 -3.59 -9.38
N LYS A 26 -4.13 -4.45 -9.66
CA LYS A 26 -5.55 -4.17 -9.46
C LYS A 26 -6.17 -5.44 -8.90
N GLY A 27 -6.57 -5.39 -7.64
CA GLY A 27 -7.19 -6.52 -6.95
C GLY A 27 -8.70 -6.39 -6.90
N ILE A 28 -9.39 -7.53 -6.85
CA ILE A 28 -10.84 -7.62 -6.65
C ILE A 28 -11.06 -8.01 -5.20
N TRP A 29 -11.80 -7.20 -4.44
CA TRP A 29 -12.08 -7.47 -3.03
C TRP A 29 -12.88 -8.75 -2.84
N LYS A 30 -12.69 -9.42 -1.71
CA LYS A 30 -13.62 -10.48 -1.31
C LYS A 30 -15.02 -9.89 -1.04
N MET A 31 -15.05 -8.84 -0.22
CA MET A 31 -16.25 -8.04 0.07
C MET A 31 -16.18 -6.71 -0.68
N ALA A 32 -16.99 -6.58 -1.72
CA ALA A 32 -17.09 -5.39 -2.55
C ALA A 32 -17.59 -4.18 -1.75
N PHE A 33 -17.08 -3.01 -2.10
CA PHE A 33 -17.76 -1.77 -1.76
C PHE A 33 -18.86 -1.54 -2.80
N LYS A 34 -19.97 -0.95 -2.41
CA LYS A 34 -21.00 -0.56 -3.40
C LYS A 34 -20.70 0.85 -3.89
N GLU A 35 -20.65 1.05 -5.20
CA GLU A 35 -20.43 2.38 -5.80
C GLU A 35 -21.47 3.41 -5.33
N GLU A 36 -22.71 2.99 -5.06
CA GLU A 36 -23.79 3.84 -4.53
C GLU A 36 -23.51 4.39 -3.13
N HIS A 37 -22.57 3.81 -2.40
CA HIS A 37 -22.12 4.26 -1.08
C HIS A 37 -20.84 5.10 -1.11
N THR A 38 -20.18 5.19 -2.27
CA THR A 38 -19.01 6.04 -2.42
C THR A 38 -19.45 7.49 -2.49
N GLN A 39 -18.85 8.34 -1.66
CA GLN A 39 -19.19 9.75 -1.54
C GLN A 39 -17.93 10.60 -1.50
N GLU A 40 -18.03 11.84 -1.95
CA GLU A 40 -16.97 12.82 -1.78
C GLU A 40 -16.87 13.22 -0.31
N LEU A 41 -15.75 12.90 0.35
CA LEU A 41 -15.48 13.23 1.75
C LEU A 41 -14.09 13.87 1.89
N PRO A 42 -13.86 14.69 2.93
CA PRO A 42 -12.55 15.28 3.19
C PRO A 42 -11.52 14.21 3.58
N PHE A 43 -10.30 14.35 3.06
CA PHE A 43 -9.09 13.66 3.50
C PHE A 43 -8.12 14.71 4.06
N ASN A 44 -7.81 14.62 5.35
CA ASN A 44 -6.97 15.57 6.06
C ASN A 44 -5.51 15.24 5.80
N VAL A 45 -4.88 15.95 4.87
CA VAL A 45 -3.46 15.80 4.52
C VAL A 45 -2.58 16.26 5.67
N THR A 46 -2.97 17.35 6.34
CA THR A 46 -2.40 17.86 7.59
C THR A 46 -3.53 18.31 8.52
N GLU A 47 -3.19 18.87 9.70
CA GLU A 47 -4.18 19.45 10.60
C GLU A 47 -4.88 20.69 10.00
N GLU A 48 -4.23 21.37 9.04
CA GLU A 48 -4.71 22.59 8.40
C GLU A 48 -5.17 22.38 6.95
N GLU A 49 -4.68 21.34 6.26
CA GLU A 49 -5.01 21.06 4.86
C GLU A 49 -5.88 19.81 4.73
N SER A 50 -7.01 19.95 4.03
CA SER A 50 -7.90 18.85 3.68
C SER A 50 -8.28 18.91 2.20
N ARG A 51 -8.38 17.74 1.55
CA ARG A 51 -8.74 17.61 0.13
C ARG A 51 -9.93 16.66 -0.05
N PRO A 52 -10.87 16.96 -0.96
CA PRO A 52 -11.97 16.04 -1.24
C PRO A 52 -11.46 14.78 -1.95
N VAL A 53 -11.93 13.61 -1.51
CA VAL A 53 -11.64 12.31 -2.13
C VAL A 53 -12.91 11.50 -2.30
N GLN A 54 -12.93 10.61 -3.28
CA GLN A 54 -13.99 9.61 -3.39
C GLN A 54 -13.76 8.54 -2.33
N MET A 55 -14.52 8.61 -1.24
CA MET A 55 -14.41 7.73 -0.09
C MET A 55 -15.40 6.58 -0.21
N MET A 56 -14.89 5.37 -0.39
CA MET A 56 -15.70 4.15 -0.44
C MET A 56 -16.15 3.78 0.97
N CYS A 57 -17.37 3.26 1.11
CA CYS A 57 -17.91 2.88 2.42
C CYS A 57 -18.59 1.50 2.38
N GLN A 58 -18.31 0.67 3.38
CA GLN A 58 -19.06 -0.57 3.62
C GLN A 58 -19.11 -0.94 5.10
N ASN A 59 -20.09 -1.76 5.46
CA ASN A 59 -20.19 -2.39 6.77
C ASN A 59 -20.05 -3.88 6.55
N SER A 60 -19.09 -4.53 7.19
CA SER A 60 -18.91 -5.99 7.10
C SER A 60 -18.08 -6.50 8.29
N THR A 61 -17.78 -7.79 8.30
CA THR A 61 -16.90 -8.39 9.31
C THR A 61 -15.49 -8.51 8.77
N PHE A 62 -14.56 -7.76 9.36
CA PHE A 62 -13.14 -7.75 9.01
C PHE A 62 -12.28 -8.08 10.23
N LYS A 63 -11.03 -8.46 9.99
CA LYS A 63 -10.06 -8.53 11.07
C LYS A 63 -9.50 -7.13 11.31
N MET A 64 -9.50 -6.70 12.56
CA MET A 64 -9.02 -5.40 12.97
C MET A 64 -8.26 -5.52 14.29
N ALA A 65 -7.25 -4.69 14.47
CA ALA A 65 -6.56 -4.50 15.74
C ALA A 65 -6.47 -3.02 16.07
N ALA A 66 -6.57 -2.70 17.37
CA ALA A 66 -6.19 -1.41 17.90
C ALA A 66 -4.90 -1.60 18.72
N VAL A 67 -3.80 -1.01 18.28
CA VAL A 67 -2.49 -1.14 18.92
C VAL A 67 -2.24 0.10 19.76
N ALA A 68 -2.83 0.11 20.97
CA ALA A 68 -2.82 1.28 21.86
C ALA A 68 -1.40 1.81 22.19
N ALA A 69 -0.42 0.91 22.30
CA ALA A 69 0.98 1.29 22.56
C ALA A 69 1.61 2.13 21.42
N GLU A 70 1.07 2.00 20.21
CA GLU A 70 1.55 2.68 19.00
C GLU A 70 0.54 3.71 18.48
N GLN A 71 -0.59 3.92 19.18
CA GLN A 71 -1.66 4.86 18.82
C GLN A 71 -2.08 4.70 17.36
N MET A 72 -2.44 3.48 16.98
CA MET A 72 -2.87 3.17 15.63
C MET A 72 -3.90 2.02 15.59
N LYS A 73 -4.62 1.95 14.48
CA LYS A 73 -5.51 0.85 14.11
C LYS A 73 -4.98 0.14 12.87
N ILE A 74 -5.23 -1.16 12.80
CA ILE A 74 -4.89 -2.00 11.66
C ILE A 74 -6.14 -2.67 11.16
N LEU A 75 -6.40 -2.59 9.86
CA LEU A 75 -7.51 -3.28 9.18
C LEU A 75 -6.96 -4.24 8.14
N GLU A 76 -7.45 -5.48 8.11
CA GLU A 76 -7.18 -6.45 7.05
C GLU A 76 -8.40 -6.60 6.12
N LEU A 77 -8.20 -6.26 4.84
CA LEU A 77 -9.16 -6.38 3.75
C LEU A 77 -8.74 -7.50 2.79
N PRO A 78 -9.41 -8.67 2.82
CA PRO A 78 -9.07 -9.77 1.93
C PRO A 78 -9.48 -9.51 0.47
N TYR A 79 -8.66 -9.95 -0.48
CA TYR A 79 -9.04 -10.07 -1.89
C TYR A 79 -9.78 -11.38 -2.17
N ALA A 80 -10.40 -11.49 -3.34
CA ALA A 80 -11.37 -12.54 -3.72
C ALA A 80 -10.93 -13.98 -3.44
N SER A 81 -9.68 -14.35 -3.76
CA SER A 81 -9.17 -15.71 -3.53
C SER A 81 -8.87 -16.02 -2.06
N GLY A 82 -8.76 -15.00 -1.21
CA GLY A 82 -8.26 -15.12 0.17
C GLY A 82 -6.76 -15.35 0.29
N GLU A 83 -6.03 -15.48 -0.83
CA GLU A 83 -4.57 -15.62 -0.83
C GLU A 83 -3.85 -14.30 -0.61
N LEU A 84 -4.50 -13.18 -0.97
CA LEU A 84 -3.97 -11.84 -0.76
C LEU A 84 -4.87 -11.06 0.20
N SER A 85 -4.26 -10.21 1.01
CA SER A 85 -4.95 -9.21 1.82
C SER A 85 -4.24 -7.86 1.72
N MET A 86 -5.03 -6.78 1.70
CA MET A 86 -4.52 -5.44 2.01
C MET A 86 -4.57 -5.23 3.53
N LEU A 87 -3.47 -4.80 4.12
CA LEU A 87 -3.41 -4.28 5.48
C LEU A 87 -3.33 -2.76 5.41
N VAL A 88 -4.16 -2.07 6.18
CA VAL A 88 -4.11 -0.61 6.32
C VAL A 88 -3.76 -0.29 7.76
N LEU A 89 -2.64 0.40 7.98
CA LEU A 89 -2.18 0.87 9.29
C LEU A 89 -2.45 2.37 9.35
N LEU A 90 -3.42 2.73 10.17
CA LEU A 90 -3.94 4.08 10.32
C LEU A 90 -3.58 4.58 11.72
N PRO A 91 -2.68 5.58 11.85
CA PRO A 91 -2.44 6.27 13.12
C PRO A 91 -3.75 6.84 13.69
N ASP A 92 -3.84 7.02 15.01
CA ASP A 92 -5.02 7.66 15.63
C ASP A 92 -5.01 9.19 15.37
N ASP A 93 -3.83 9.80 15.27
CA ASP A 93 -3.61 11.22 14.98
C ASP A 93 -3.21 11.46 13.52
N ILE A 94 -3.70 12.55 12.91
CA ILE A 94 -3.40 12.96 11.52
C ILE A 94 -1.89 13.07 11.26
N SER A 95 -1.13 13.58 12.24
CA SER A 95 0.32 13.77 12.18
C SER A 95 1.13 12.55 12.68
N GLY A 96 0.46 11.46 13.05
CA GLY A 96 1.09 10.28 13.65
C GLY A 96 1.89 9.39 12.69
N LEU A 97 1.75 9.60 11.37
CA LEU A 97 2.36 8.71 10.37
C LEU A 97 3.89 8.69 10.43
N GLU A 98 4.54 9.83 10.68
CA GLU A 98 6.00 9.91 10.80
C GLU A 98 6.52 9.05 11.96
N GLN A 99 5.81 9.03 13.09
CA GLN A 99 6.18 8.21 14.23
C GLN A 99 6.03 6.72 13.92
N LEU A 100 5.00 6.35 13.16
CA LEU A 100 4.80 4.98 12.70
C LEU A 100 5.92 4.54 11.74
N GLU A 101 6.30 5.38 10.78
CA GLU A 101 7.39 5.10 9.81
C GLU A 101 8.73 4.87 10.50
N ASN A 102 9.04 5.62 11.56
CA ASN A 102 10.29 5.46 12.30
C ASN A 102 10.32 4.20 13.17
N LYS A 103 9.15 3.64 13.49
CA LYS A 103 9.00 2.50 14.41
C LYS A 103 8.79 1.17 13.69
N ILE A 104 8.29 1.21 12.45
CA ILE A 104 7.93 0.00 11.73
C ILE A 104 9.15 -0.84 11.41
N SER A 105 9.04 -2.14 11.67
CA SER A 105 10.03 -3.15 11.30
C SER A 105 9.30 -4.43 10.92
N PHE A 106 10.02 -5.40 10.36
CA PHE A 106 9.44 -6.70 10.04
C PHE A 106 8.91 -7.40 11.30
N GLU A 107 9.64 -7.34 12.40
CA GLU A 107 9.26 -7.93 13.70
C GLU A 107 7.99 -7.28 14.24
N LYS A 108 7.94 -5.93 14.24
CA LYS A 108 6.76 -5.20 14.71
C LYS A 108 5.54 -5.47 13.84
N LEU A 109 5.69 -5.46 12.52
CA LEU A 109 4.59 -5.75 11.61
C LEU A 109 4.05 -7.17 11.84
N THR A 110 4.93 -8.15 12.05
CA THR A 110 4.55 -9.53 12.36
C THR A 110 3.81 -9.63 13.70
N GLU A 111 4.27 -8.91 14.72
CA GLU A 111 3.63 -8.83 16.04
C GLU A 111 2.22 -8.23 15.93
N TRP A 112 2.11 -7.03 15.35
CA TRP A 112 0.86 -6.27 15.25
C TRP A 112 -0.19 -6.96 14.39
N THR A 113 0.23 -7.75 13.40
CA THR A 113 -0.67 -8.46 12.48
C THR A 113 -0.86 -9.93 12.86
N SER A 114 -0.35 -10.35 14.01
CA SER A 114 -0.46 -11.73 14.46
C SER A 114 -1.92 -12.14 14.72
N PRO A 115 -2.26 -13.44 14.59
CA PRO A 115 -3.61 -13.93 14.85
C PRO A 115 -4.15 -13.67 16.27
N ASN A 116 -3.25 -13.41 17.23
CA ASN A 116 -3.62 -13.12 18.61
C ASN A 116 -4.00 -11.64 18.83
N VAL A 117 -3.58 -10.76 17.91
CA VAL A 117 -3.82 -9.31 17.97
C VAL A 117 -4.98 -8.92 17.05
N MET A 118 -5.08 -9.56 15.88
CA MET A 118 -6.10 -9.27 14.87
C MET A 118 -7.40 -10.01 15.16
N GLU A 119 -8.44 -9.27 15.57
CA GLU A 119 -9.73 -9.83 15.95
C GLU A 119 -10.79 -9.62 14.86
N LYS A 120 -11.64 -10.62 14.59
CA LYS A 120 -12.78 -10.46 13.69
C LYS A 120 -13.90 -9.66 14.36
N LYS A 121 -14.25 -8.51 13.78
CA LYS A 121 -15.27 -7.59 14.31
C LYS A 121 -16.15 -7.05 13.18
N ARG A 122 -17.36 -6.60 13.51
CA ARG A 122 -18.18 -5.82 12.59
C ARG A 122 -17.61 -4.40 12.52
N VAL A 123 -17.13 -4.02 11.35
CA VAL A 123 -16.43 -2.75 11.13
C VAL A 123 -17.16 -1.95 10.05
N LYS A 124 -17.37 -0.66 10.32
CA LYS A 124 -17.72 0.33 9.31
C LYS A 124 -16.43 0.89 8.72
N VAL A 125 -16.15 0.53 7.47
CA VAL A 125 -14.90 0.86 6.79
C VAL A 125 -15.14 2.03 5.85
N TYR A 126 -14.30 3.07 5.98
CA TYR A 126 -14.12 4.10 4.97
C TYR A 126 -12.70 4.01 4.43
N LEU A 127 -12.57 3.86 3.12
CA LEU A 127 -11.29 3.76 2.43
C LEU A 127 -11.35 4.60 1.15
N PRO A 128 -10.38 5.48 0.88
CA PRO A 128 -10.39 6.27 -0.34
C PRO A 128 -10.22 5.34 -1.55
N ARG A 129 -10.88 5.69 -2.66
CA ARG A 129 -10.51 5.16 -3.97
C ARG A 129 -9.12 5.69 -4.30
N MET A 130 -8.18 4.80 -4.64
CA MET A 130 -6.79 5.18 -4.87
C MET A 130 -6.35 4.79 -6.28
N LYS A 131 -5.59 5.68 -6.90
CA LYS A 131 -4.87 5.44 -8.14
C LYS A 131 -3.47 5.99 -7.96
N MET A 132 -2.52 5.10 -7.74
CA MET A 132 -1.15 5.45 -7.37
C MET A 132 -0.20 4.92 -8.44
N GLY A 133 0.79 5.72 -8.81
CA GLY A 133 1.82 5.36 -9.77
C GLY A 133 3.10 6.08 -9.42
N GLU A 134 4.15 5.33 -9.08
CA GLU A 134 5.44 5.88 -8.66
C GLU A 134 6.57 5.22 -9.43
N LYS A 135 7.58 6.03 -9.76
CA LYS A 135 8.76 5.62 -10.51
C LYS A 135 10.02 6.06 -9.79
N TYR A 136 10.88 5.10 -9.49
CA TYR A 136 12.13 5.32 -8.76
C TYR A 136 13.32 4.86 -9.57
N ASN A 137 14.38 5.68 -9.58
CA ASN A 137 15.72 5.17 -9.89
C ASN A 137 16.31 4.62 -8.58
N LEU A 138 16.36 3.29 -8.49
CA LEU A 138 16.82 2.55 -7.32
C LEU A 138 18.34 2.59 -7.13
N THR A 139 19.10 3.09 -8.11
CA THR A 139 20.57 3.06 -8.07
C THR A 139 21.13 3.70 -6.79
N SER A 140 20.68 4.91 -6.45
CA SER A 140 21.13 5.62 -5.24
C SER A 140 20.71 4.90 -3.96
N ALA A 141 19.47 4.40 -3.90
CA ALA A 141 18.95 3.68 -2.75
C ALA A 141 19.70 2.34 -2.52
N LEU A 142 19.90 1.55 -3.57
CA LEU A 142 20.63 0.28 -3.49
C LEU A 142 22.11 0.49 -3.12
N MET A 143 22.75 1.54 -3.64
CA MET A 143 24.10 1.91 -3.22
C MET A 143 24.16 2.30 -1.74
N ALA A 144 23.20 3.09 -1.25
CA ALA A 144 23.11 3.46 0.17
C ALA A 144 22.88 2.24 1.08
N LEU A 145 22.23 1.20 0.56
CA LEU A 145 22.05 -0.11 1.23
C LEU A 145 23.29 -1.03 1.11
N GLY A 146 24.36 -0.59 0.43
CA GLY A 146 25.63 -1.31 0.34
C GLY A 146 25.89 -2.04 -0.98
N MET A 147 24.96 -2.01 -1.94
CA MET A 147 25.17 -2.63 -3.27
C MET A 147 25.97 -1.70 -4.20
N THR A 148 27.22 -1.39 -3.85
CA THR A 148 28.03 -0.40 -4.57
C THR A 148 28.74 -0.97 -5.80
N ASP A 149 29.33 -2.16 -5.69
CA ASP A 149 30.13 -2.77 -6.77
C ASP A 149 29.34 -2.95 -8.06
N LEU A 150 28.05 -3.29 -7.97
CA LEU A 150 27.17 -3.57 -9.11
C LEU A 150 27.02 -2.38 -10.08
N PHE A 151 27.14 -1.16 -9.56
CA PHE A 151 27.01 0.09 -10.33
C PHE A 151 28.36 0.73 -10.68
N SER A 152 29.47 0.05 -10.34
CA SER A 152 30.83 0.57 -10.45
C SER A 152 31.65 -0.24 -11.48
N PRO A 153 32.79 0.28 -11.96
CA PRO A 153 33.72 -0.50 -12.78
C PRO A 153 34.29 -1.76 -12.09
N SER A 154 34.12 -1.90 -10.78
CA SER A 154 34.48 -3.12 -10.01
C SER A 154 33.47 -4.27 -10.18
N ALA A 155 32.33 -4.05 -10.83
CA ALA A 155 31.29 -5.06 -11.01
C ALA A 155 31.83 -6.36 -11.61
N ASN A 156 31.55 -7.49 -10.95
CA ASN A 156 31.83 -8.81 -11.50
C ASN A 156 30.55 -9.48 -11.97
N LEU A 157 30.22 -9.26 -13.25
CA LEU A 157 29.07 -9.85 -13.94
C LEU A 157 29.48 -10.94 -14.95
N SER A 158 30.56 -11.68 -14.64
CA SER A 158 31.13 -12.71 -15.52
C SER A 158 30.18 -13.87 -15.87
N GLY A 159 29.16 -14.11 -15.03
CA GLY A 159 28.09 -15.07 -15.32
C GLY A 159 27.09 -14.61 -16.38
N ILE A 160 27.05 -13.30 -16.70
CA ILE A 160 26.18 -12.71 -17.74
C ILE A 160 26.97 -12.52 -19.04
N SER A 161 28.19 -12.00 -18.95
CA SER A 161 29.05 -11.72 -20.11
C SER A 161 30.52 -11.83 -19.76
N SER A 162 31.35 -12.19 -20.75
CA SER A 162 32.82 -12.16 -20.64
C SER A 162 33.42 -10.75 -20.74
N ALA A 163 32.61 -9.73 -21.04
CA ALA A 163 33.05 -8.34 -21.12
C ALA A 163 33.45 -7.79 -19.74
N LYS A 164 34.69 -7.31 -19.60
CA LYS A 164 35.25 -6.83 -18.32
C LYS A 164 34.68 -5.52 -17.80
N SER A 165 33.96 -4.77 -18.63
CA SER A 165 33.39 -3.46 -18.29
C SER A 165 31.87 -3.50 -18.06
N LEU A 166 31.28 -4.69 -18.00
CA LEU A 166 29.84 -4.82 -17.79
C LEU A 166 29.50 -4.46 -16.34
N LYS A 167 28.62 -3.47 -16.18
CA LYS A 167 28.06 -3.00 -14.91
C LYS A 167 26.61 -2.61 -15.12
N ILE A 168 25.84 -2.45 -14.05
CA ILE A 168 24.52 -1.83 -14.14
C ILE A 168 24.71 -0.30 -14.16
N SER A 169 24.25 0.35 -15.22
CA SER A 169 24.25 1.81 -15.34
C SER A 169 23.11 2.43 -14.54
N GLU A 170 21.91 1.85 -14.65
CA GLU A 170 20.73 2.30 -13.93
C GLU A 170 19.84 1.12 -13.52
N ALA A 171 19.21 1.22 -12.36
CA ALA A 171 18.13 0.34 -11.92
C ALA A 171 16.86 1.16 -11.70
N ILE A 172 15.81 0.89 -12.46
CA ILE A 172 14.56 1.64 -12.44
C ILE A 172 13.42 0.71 -12.05
N HIS A 173 12.61 1.16 -11.10
CA HIS A 173 11.39 0.48 -10.65
C HIS A 173 10.19 1.40 -10.82
N GLU A 174 9.15 0.92 -11.48
CA GLU A 174 7.86 1.62 -11.59
C GLU A 174 6.74 0.71 -11.08
N ALA A 175 5.96 1.22 -10.15
CA ALA A 175 4.83 0.50 -9.57
C ALA A 175 3.57 1.33 -9.73
N TYR A 176 2.51 0.69 -10.20
CA TYR A 176 1.19 1.27 -10.26
C TYR A 176 0.18 0.40 -9.50
N MET A 177 -0.72 1.02 -8.77
CA MET A 177 -1.80 0.36 -8.04
C MET A 177 -3.13 1.09 -8.22
N GLU A 178 -4.20 0.32 -8.39
CA GLU A 178 -5.57 0.81 -8.39
C GLU A 178 -6.39 0.11 -7.31
N VAL A 179 -7.04 0.91 -6.47
CA VAL A 179 -7.97 0.47 -5.44
C VAL A 179 -9.31 1.14 -5.69
N ASN A 180 -10.32 0.33 -5.96
CA ASN A 180 -11.69 0.75 -6.22
C ASN A 180 -12.68 -0.20 -5.55
N GLU A 181 -13.95 -0.06 -5.88
CA GLU A 181 -15.06 -0.75 -5.25
C GLU A 181 -15.18 -2.24 -5.59
N GLU A 182 -14.56 -2.66 -6.70
CA GLU A 182 -14.77 -3.95 -7.34
C GLU A 182 -14.49 -5.13 -6.39
N GLY A 183 -15.47 -6.02 -6.25
CA GLY A 183 -15.37 -7.20 -5.38
C GLY A 183 -16.33 -8.32 -5.79
N THR A 184 -16.17 -9.50 -5.16
CA THR A 184 -16.93 -10.70 -5.52
C THR A 184 -18.25 -10.87 -4.76
N GLU A 185 -18.28 -10.49 -3.48
CA GLU A 185 -19.45 -10.62 -2.61
C GLU A 185 -19.89 -9.23 -2.16
N VAL A 186 -21.20 -9.02 -1.97
CA VAL A 186 -21.75 -7.76 -1.44
C VAL A 186 -22.50 -8.09 -0.17
N ASP A 187 -22.26 -7.36 0.92
CA ASP A 187 -23.06 -7.55 2.15
C ASP A 187 -24.49 -7.03 1.90
N GLY A 188 -25.45 -7.95 1.90
CA GLY A 188 -26.87 -7.68 1.71
C GLY A 188 -27.56 -6.97 2.88
N SER A 189 -26.88 -6.80 4.03
CA SER A 189 -27.38 -6.05 5.18
C SER A 189 -27.31 -4.52 5.02
N ALA A 190 -26.79 -4.05 3.89
CA ALA A 190 -26.65 -2.65 3.49
C ALA A 190 -27.95 -1.79 3.44
N GLY A 191 -29.13 -2.36 3.70
CA GLY A 191 -30.41 -1.65 3.71
C GLY A 191 -30.66 -0.72 4.91
N MET A 192 -29.67 -0.50 5.77
CA MET A 192 -29.79 0.28 7.01
C MET A 192 -28.67 1.34 7.10
N MET A 193 -28.60 2.24 6.12
CA MET A 193 -27.76 3.44 6.21
C MET A 193 -28.57 4.71 6.55
N GLY A 194 -29.82 4.54 7.01
CA GLY A 194 -30.61 5.62 7.60
C GLY A 194 -30.15 5.87 9.04
N ASP A 195 -29.54 7.03 9.30
CA ASP A 195 -29.28 7.61 10.62
C ASP A 195 -28.88 6.64 11.75
N ILE A 196 -27.97 5.71 11.47
CA ILE A 196 -27.28 4.98 12.53
C ILE A 196 -26.09 5.84 13.02
N LYS A 197 -26.39 7.01 13.58
CA LYS A 197 -25.46 7.66 14.49
C LYS A 197 -25.44 6.82 15.76
N HIS A 198 -24.38 6.03 15.92
CA HIS A 198 -24.06 5.28 17.14
C HIS A 198 -24.91 4.03 17.44
N SER A 199 -25.03 3.08 16.51
CA SER A 199 -25.23 1.70 16.96
C SER A 199 -23.93 1.23 17.63
N PRO A 200 -23.94 0.81 18.91
CA PRO A 200 -22.76 0.28 19.60
C PRO A 200 -22.24 -1.04 19.00
N GLU A 201 -22.84 -1.53 17.92
CA GLU A 201 -22.51 -2.80 17.27
C GLU A 201 -21.36 -2.74 16.26
N PHE A 202 -20.96 -1.54 15.78
CA PHE A 202 -19.92 -1.39 14.76
C PHE A 202 -18.76 -0.53 15.26
N GLU A 203 -17.56 -1.05 15.12
CA GLU A 203 -16.33 -0.26 15.26
C GLU A 203 -16.07 0.50 13.96
N GLU A 204 -15.65 1.76 14.02
CA GLU A 204 -15.37 2.56 12.82
C GLU A 204 -13.87 2.53 12.50
N PHE A 205 -13.53 2.19 11.25
CA PHE A 205 -12.20 2.36 10.67
C PHE A 205 -12.33 3.35 9.50
N ARG A 206 -11.83 4.57 9.69
CA ARG A 206 -11.97 5.66 8.73
C ARG A 206 -10.60 6.15 8.28
N ALA A 207 -10.17 5.73 7.09
CA ALA A 207 -8.90 6.12 6.52
C ALA A 207 -8.98 7.48 5.80
N ASP A 208 -9.26 8.54 6.55
CA ASP A 208 -9.45 9.92 6.06
C ASP A 208 -8.26 10.85 6.33
N HIS A 209 -7.09 10.29 6.63
CA HIS A 209 -5.84 11.00 6.84
C HIS A 209 -4.65 10.04 6.58
N PRO A 210 -3.39 10.51 6.53
CA PRO A 210 -2.26 9.71 6.05
C PRO A 210 -2.10 8.35 6.74
N PHE A 211 -1.95 7.30 5.93
CA PHE A 211 -1.81 5.91 6.41
C PHE A 211 -0.76 5.13 5.62
N LEU A 212 -0.28 4.03 6.21
CA LEU A 212 0.51 3.02 5.51
C LEU A 212 -0.41 1.89 5.04
N PHE A 213 -0.06 1.26 3.92
CA PHE A 213 -0.72 0.04 3.49
C PHE A 213 0.27 -1.00 2.96
N PHE A 214 -0.13 -2.26 3.07
CA PHE A 214 0.61 -3.42 2.56
C PHE A 214 -0.33 -4.29 1.76
N ILE A 215 0.16 -4.92 0.69
CA ILE A 215 -0.49 -6.07 0.09
C ILE A 215 0.38 -7.27 0.40
N LYS A 216 -0.15 -8.24 1.15
CA LYS A 216 0.57 -9.44 1.54
C LYS A 216 -0.02 -10.69 0.92
N HIS A 217 0.84 -11.67 0.65
CA HIS A 217 0.46 -13.04 0.35
C HIS A 217 0.28 -13.81 1.66
N ASN A 218 -0.97 -14.10 2.00
CA ASN A 218 -1.39 -14.67 3.28
C ASN A 218 -0.73 -16.02 3.62
N PRO A 219 -0.53 -16.96 2.68
CA PRO A 219 0.11 -18.25 2.98
C PRO A 219 1.59 -18.16 3.38
N THR A 220 2.32 -17.14 2.91
CA THR A 220 3.78 -17.02 3.13
C THR A 220 4.19 -15.75 3.85
N ASP A 221 3.24 -14.89 4.20
CA ASP A 221 3.44 -13.55 4.76
C ASP A 221 4.42 -12.65 3.96
N ILE A 222 4.55 -12.90 2.65
CA ILE A 222 5.38 -12.08 1.76
C ILE A 222 4.66 -10.76 1.48
N ILE A 223 5.37 -9.65 1.63
CA ILE A 223 4.91 -8.32 1.21
C ILE A 223 5.12 -8.18 -0.29
N LEU A 224 4.04 -7.98 -1.04
CA LEU A 224 4.05 -7.77 -2.48
C LEU A 224 4.09 -6.28 -2.84
N PHE A 225 3.35 -5.46 -2.07
CA PHE A 225 3.34 -4.00 -2.20
C PHE A 225 3.39 -3.37 -0.82
N PHE A 226 4.08 -2.23 -0.73
CA PHE A 226 4.11 -1.38 0.45
C PHE A 226 4.05 0.08 -0.02
N GLY A 227 3.23 0.89 0.65
CA GLY A 227 3.12 2.30 0.33
C GLY A 227 2.56 3.13 1.46
N LYS A 228 2.74 4.44 1.31
CA LYS A 228 2.12 5.50 2.10
C LYS A 228 1.09 6.19 1.22
N TYR A 229 -0.09 6.44 1.77
CA TYR A 229 -1.08 7.31 1.16
C TYR A 229 -1.21 8.59 1.98
N CYS A 230 -0.67 9.70 1.49
CA CYS A 230 -0.65 10.98 2.23
C CYS A 230 -1.15 12.19 1.43
N SER A 231 -1.13 12.13 0.09
CA SER A 231 -1.60 13.22 -0.77
C SER A 231 -2.48 12.63 -1.88
N PRO A 232 -3.81 12.60 -1.66
CA PRO A 232 -4.77 12.08 -2.63
C PRO A 232 -4.96 13.00 -3.84
#